data_AF-A0A6C0JJ50-F1
#
_entry.id   AF-A0A6C0JJ50-F1
#
_cell.length_a   1.000
_cell.length_b   1.000
_cell.length_c   1.000
_cell.angle_alpha   90.00
_cell.angle_beta   90.00
_cell.angle_gamma   90.00
#
_symmetry.space_group_name_H-M   'P 1'
#
loop_
_entity.id
_entity.type
_entity.pdbx_description
1 polymer ?
#
loop_
_entity_poly.entity_id
_entity_poly.type
_entity_poly.pdbx_seq_one_letter_code
_entity_poly.pdbx_strand_id
1 'polypeptide(L)'
;MDNGQSTKKICILIIFSPGPVYDKIFPLLQNYYRKFTNVIFYFTQFRENQTEPIEICEEKNMIYVQGKEGLMGILKKTVEAMKSIIKTHDGDFDFLVRTNISTFINIDLLGKFLAQVPPSKYYGGGHVLKCNWGKDKRMYGVYYIQGTSIIFSKDIVEDMCKYDDRFEYDIIDDVSFGRYIRKYHPDIFNNTDKYMKYNALHVGCNCCQKPSEDEIEQECVFYRNRSWGDRPADIVKIDKLCKKFLSISPNNS
;
A
#
# COMPACT_ATOMS: atom_id res chain seq x y z
N MET A 1 27.76 -12.99 -12.33
CA MET A 1 28.34 -11.74 -11.80
C MET A 1 27.27 -11.14 -10.92
N ASP A 2 27.40 -11.35 -9.63
CA ASP A 2 26.49 -10.85 -8.61
C ASP A 2 26.91 -9.41 -8.32
N ASN A 3 26.32 -8.45 -9.04
CA ASN A 3 26.53 -7.04 -8.73
C ASN A 3 25.89 -6.84 -7.36
N GLY A 4 26.70 -6.74 -6.30
CA GLY A 4 26.30 -6.69 -4.88
C GLY A 4 25.34 -5.56 -4.49
N GLN A 5 24.17 -5.55 -5.11
CA GLN A 5 23.10 -4.59 -4.91
C GLN A 5 22.30 -5.12 -3.73
N SER A 6 22.44 -4.46 -2.58
CA SER A 6 21.75 -4.87 -1.36
C SER A 6 20.24 -4.98 -1.63
N THR A 7 19.66 -6.13 -1.29
CA THR A 7 18.21 -6.36 -1.37
C THR A 7 17.48 -5.24 -0.64
N LYS A 8 16.55 -4.56 -1.33
CA LYS A 8 15.76 -3.48 -0.75
C LYS A 8 14.85 -4.01 0.35
N LYS A 9 14.84 -3.31 1.50
CA LYS A 9 13.94 -3.58 2.62
C LYS A 9 12.62 -2.83 2.40
N ILE A 10 11.50 -3.52 2.56
CA ILE A 10 10.17 -3.01 2.21
C ILE A 10 9.30 -3.00 3.47
N CYS A 11 8.65 -1.87 3.76
CA CYS A 11 7.56 -1.80 4.72
C CYS A 11 6.22 -1.79 3.98
N ILE A 12 5.28 -2.67 4.34
CA ILE A 12 3.93 -2.68 3.76
C ILE A 12 2.92 -2.25 4.83
N LEU A 13 2.23 -1.14 4.57
CA LEU A 13 1.15 -0.63 5.41
C LEU A 13 -0.20 -0.93 4.76
N ILE A 14 -0.95 -1.88 5.33
CA ILE A 14 -2.23 -2.36 4.80
C ILE A 14 -3.38 -1.68 5.53
N ILE A 15 -4.18 -0.88 4.83
CA ILE A 15 -5.41 -0.33 5.39
C ILE A 15 -6.43 -1.44 5.57
N PHE A 16 -6.75 -1.71 6.83
CA PHE A 16 -7.72 -2.69 7.26
C PHE A 16 -8.97 -1.99 7.77
N SER A 17 -10.12 -2.61 7.48
CA SER A 17 -11.41 -2.30 8.07
C SER A 17 -12.04 -3.65 8.39
N PRO A 18 -12.45 -3.91 9.64
CA PRO A 18 -13.04 -5.19 10.01
C PRO A 18 -14.33 -5.45 9.22
N GLY A 19 -14.62 -6.72 8.98
CA GLY A 19 -15.86 -7.15 8.34
C GLY A 19 -15.76 -8.55 7.73
N PRO A 20 -16.90 -9.22 7.45
CA PRO A 20 -16.95 -10.67 7.21
C PRO A 20 -16.01 -11.22 6.13
N VAL A 21 -15.71 -10.39 5.12
CA VAL A 21 -14.83 -10.74 4.00
C VAL A 21 -13.37 -10.44 4.34
N TYR A 22 -13.10 -9.26 4.92
CA TYR A 22 -11.75 -8.82 5.24
C TYR A 22 -11.16 -9.56 6.43
N ASP A 23 -11.98 -9.96 7.39
CA ASP A 23 -11.55 -10.79 8.53
C ASP A 23 -11.06 -12.17 8.06
N LYS A 24 -11.57 -12.67 6.92
CA LYS A 24 -11.11 -13.92 6.29
C LYS A 24 -9.88 -13.72 5.40
N ILE A 25 -9.72 -12.55 4.78
CA ILE A 25 -8.55 -12.21 3.97
C ILE A 25 -7.32 -11.91 4.83
N PHE A 26 -7.54 -11.26 5.98
CA PHE A 26 -6.49 -10.87 6.93
C PHE A 26 -5.46 -11.98 7.22
N PRO A 27 -5.86 -13.18 7.70
CA PRO A 27 -4.89 -14.23 8.02
C PRO A 27 -4.18 -14.78 6.78
N LEU A 28 -4.81 -14.76 5.60
CA LEU A 28 -4.20 -15.22 4.35
C LEU A 28 -3.03 -14.32 3.95
N LEU A 29 -3.24 -13.00 3.97
CA LEU A 29 -2.20 -12.02 3.65
C LEU A 29 -1.12 -11.98 4.73
N GLN A 30 -1.49 -12.07 6.01
CA GLN A 30 -0.54 -12.13 7.12
C GLN A 30 0.41 -13.33 6.97
N ASN A 31 -0.12 -14.52 6.69
CA ASN A 31 0.69 -15.72 6.49
C ASN A 31 1.59 -15.62 5.26
N TYR A 32 1.11 -14.98 4.19
CA TYR A 32 1.89 -14.74 2.98
C TYR A 32 3.08 -13.81 3.25
N TYR A 33 2.84 -12.62 3.83
CA TYR A 33 3.90 -11.64 4.03
C TYR A 33 4.97 -12.09 5.05
N ARG A 34 4.62 -12.94 6.03
CA ARG A 34 5.57 -13.54 6.98
C ARG A 34 6.68 -14.38 6.35
N LYS A 35 6.54 -14.76 5.08
CA LYS A 35 7.54 -15.57 4.38
C LYS A 35 8.73 -14.77 3.84
N PHE A 36 8.65 -13.44 3.86
CA PHE A 36 9.66 -12.56 3.27
C PHE A 36 10.44 -11.85 4.36
N THR A 37 11.72 -12.18 4.52
CA THR A 37 12.60 -11.63 5.57
C THR A 37 13.01 -10.17 5.32
N ASN A 38 12.94 -9.71 4.07
CA ASN A 38 13.18 -8.31 3.69
C ASN A 38 11.91 -7.46 3.74
N VAL A 39 10.80 -7.99 4.25
CA VAL A 39 9.51 -7.30 4.35
C VAL A 39 9.08 -7.17 5.81
N ILE A 40 8.84 -5.93 6.23
CA ILE A 40 8.07 -5.61 7.42
C ILE A 40 6.66 -5.27 6.95
N PHE A 41 5.63 -5.68 7.69
CA PHE A 41 4.27 -5.31 7.34
C PHE A 41 3.41 -5.07 8.57
N TYR A 42 2.47 -4.14 8.43
CA TYR A 42 1.45 -3.87 9.42
C TYR A 42 0.10 -3.65 8.75
N PHE A 43 -0.92 -4.27 9.29
CA PHE A 43 -2.29 -3.83 9.08
C PHE A 43 -2.58 -2.64 9.99
N THR A 44 -3.43 -1.71 9.57
CA THR A 44 -3.88 -0.62 10.43
C THR A 44 -5.39 -0.48 10.42
N GLN A 45 -5.95 -0.30 11.61
CA GLN A 45 -7.38 -0.05 11.81
C GLN A 45 -7.59 1.03 12.88
N PHE A 46 -8.73 1.69 12.83
CA PHE A 46 -9.21 2.50 13.93
C PHE A 46 -9.83 1.62 15.02
N ARG A 47 -9.77 2.10 16.26
CA ARG A 47 -10.46 1.53 17.41
C ARG A 47 -10.96 2.68 18.28
N GLU A 48 -12.27 2.78 18.46
CA GLU A 48 -12.88 3.93 19.15
C GLU A 48 -12.56 3.92 20.65
N ASN A 49 -12.68 2.75 21.29
CA ASN A 49 -12.65 2.60 22.75
C ASN A 49 -11.26 2.22 23.29
N GLN A 50 -10.17 2.71 22.70
CA GLN A 50 -8.82 2.50 23.25
C GLN A 50 -8.36 3.69 24.09
N THR A 51 -7.56 3.41 25.13
CA THR A 51 -6.99 4.43 26.02
C THR A 51 -5.87 5.21 25.35
N GLU A 52 -4.89 4.48 24.79
CA GLU A 52 -3.73 5.09 24.13
C GLU A 52 -4.09 5.56 22.72
N PRO A 53 -3.52 6.68 22.23
CA PRO A 53 -3.74 7.13 20.85
C PRO A 53 -3.31 6.09 19.80
N ILE A 54 -2.31 5.28 20.12
CA ILE A 54 -1.73 4.23 19.27
C ILE A 54 -1.44 3.00 20.12
N GLU A 55 -1.77 1.82 19.60
CA GLU A 55 -1.38 0.52 20.15
C GLU A 55 -0.83 -0.36 19.03
N ILE A 56 0.33 -0.98 19.23
CA ILE A 56 0.92 -1.94 18.29
C ILE A 56 0.77 -3.35 18.87
N CYS A 57 0.10 -4.24 18.13
CA CYS A 57 -0.01 -5.65 18.46
C CYS A 57 0.89 -6.45 17.51
N GLU A 58 2.11 -6.72 17.98
CA GLU A 58 3.15 -7.40 17.19
C GLU A 58 2.73 -8.81 16.76
N GLU A 59 2.05 -9.57 17.63
CA GLU A 59 1.53 -10.90 17.32
C GLU A 59 0.61 -10.90 16.09
N LYS A 60 -0.18 -9.83 15.92
CA LYS A 60 -1.11 -9.67 14.81
C LYS A 60 -0.54 -8.82 13.67
N ASN A 61 0.66 -8.27 13.80
CA ASN A 61 1.19 -7.26 12.89
C ASN A 61 0.14 -6.16 12.64
N MET A 62 -0.45 -5.61 13.71
CA MET A 62 -1.55 -4.65 13.64
C MET A 62 -1.23 -3.39 14.41
N ILE A 63 -1.49 -2.23 13.81
CA ILE A 63 -1.43 -0.91 14.46
C ILE A 63 -2.85 -0.39 14.62
N TYR A 64 -3.29 -0.27 15.87
CA TYR A 64 -4.58 0.33 16.22
C TYR A 64 -4.41 1.82 16.48
N VAL A 65 -5.12 2.63 15.71
CA VAL A 65 -5.17 4.09 15.88
C VAL A 65 -6.47 4.44 16.60
N GLN A 66 -6.42 5.36 17.56
CA GLN A 66 -7.63 5.82 18.22
C GLN A 66 -8.48 6.63 17.25
N GLY A 67 -9.74 6.22 17.08
CA GLY A 67 -10.67 6.89 16.19
C GLY A 67 -11.80 5.99 15.72
N LYS A 68 -12.60 6.51 14.79
CA LYS A 68 -13.75 5.84 14.19
C LYS A 68 -13.49 5.52 12.73
N GLU A 69 -13.84 4.30 12.31
CA GLU A 69 -13.74 3.90 10.91
C GLU A 69 -14.62 4.77 10.01
N GLY A 70 -14.05 5.18 8.87
CA GLY A 70 -14.71 6.04 7.92
C GLY A 70 -13.76 6.47 6.80
N LEU A 71 -14.32 6.74 5.62
CA LEU A 71 -13.53 7.06 4.42
C LEU A 71 -12.62 8.29 4.63
N MET A 72 -13.14 9.34 5.27
CA MET A 72 -12.38 10.57 5.56
C MET A 72 -11.31 10.35 6.64
N GLY A 73 -11.45 9.33 7.49
CA GLY A 73 -10.47 9.03 8.53
C GLY A 73 -9.25 8.26 8.03
N ILE A 74 -9.27 7.72 6.80
CA ILE A 74 -8.21 6.85 6.28
C ILE A 74 -6.86 7.57 6.26
N LEU A 75 -6.82 8.85 5.88
CA LEU A 75 -5.56 9.60 5.85
C LEU A 75 -4.94 9.70 7.24
N LYS A 76 -5.73 10.13 8.24
CA LYS A 76 -5.31 10.20 9.64
C LYS A 76 -4.78 8.85 10.13
N LYS A 77 -5.55 7.77 9.92
CA LYS A 77 -5.12 6.41 10.27
C LYS A 77 -3.78 6.04 9.65
N THR A 78 -3.62 6.37 8.36
CA THR A 78 -2.41 6.05 7.59
C THR A 78 -1.20 6.81 8.14
N VAL A 79 -1.32 8.14 8.32
CA VAL A 79 -0.22 8.99 8.78
C VAL A 79 0.20 8.65 10.22
N GLU A 80 -0.76 8.40 11.12
CA GLU A 80 -0.45 7.99 12.49
C GLU A 80 0.23 6.61 12.57
N ALA A 81 -0.19 5.67 11.71
CA ALA A 81 0.50 4.40 11.58
C ALA A 81 1.92 4.55 11.00
N MET A 82 2.11 5.44 10.01
CA MET A 82 3.45 5.75 9.46
C MET A 82 4.38 6.34 10.54
N LYS A 83 3.89 7.28 11.37
CA LYS A 83 4.68 7.84 12.49
C LYS A 83 5.14 6.74 13.46
N SER A 84 4.26 5.80 13.74
CA SER A 84 4.53 4.67 14.63
C SER A 84 5.56 3.71 14.02
N ILE A 85 5.44 3.41 12.73
CA ILE A 85 6.41 2.60 11.99
C ILE A 85 7.78 3.26 11.97
N ILE A 86 7.87 4.56 11.65
CA ILE A 86 9.15 5.30 11.67
C ILE A 86 9.79 5.25 13.05
N LYS A 87 9.01 5.39 14.12
CA LYS A 87 9.53 5.33 15.49
C LYS A 87 10.04 3.94 15.89
N THR A 88 9.35 2.88 15.47
CA THR A 88 9.66 1.48 15.87
C THR A 88 10.72 0.82 14.98
N HIS A 89 10.78 1.21 13.70
CA HIS A 89 11.59 0.57 12.64
C HIS A 89 12.51 1.58 11.96
N ASP A 90 13.09 2.51 12.73
CA ASP A 90 13.97 3.53 12.18
C ASP A 90 15.23 2.91 11.56
N GLY A 91 15.34 2.99 10.24
CA GLY A 91 16.45 2.41 9.47
C GLY A 91 16.20 1.00 8.92
N ASP A 92 15.02 0.43 9.15
CA ASP A 92 14.71 -0.96 8.77
C ASP A 92 13.95 -1.12 7.46
N PHE A 93 13.68 -0.03 6.73
CA PHE A 93 13.09 -0.10 5.40
C PHE A 93 13.59 1.03 4.49
N ASP A 94 13.68 0.74 3.19
CA ASP A 94 13.98 1.72 2.15
C ASP A 94 12.70 2.37 1.59
N PHE A 95 11.64 1.57 1.48
CA PHE A 95 10.37 1.97 0.89
C PHE A 95 9.19 1.58 1.77
N LEU A 96 8.17 2.43 1.81
CA LEU A 96 6.86 2.10 2.37
C LEU A 96 5.84 1.97 1.26
N VAL A 97 5.12 0.85 1.23
CA VAL A 97 4.01 0.59 0.33
C VAL A 97 2.71 0.64 1.10
N ARG A 98 1.93 1.69 0.89
CA ARG A 98 0.55 1.79 1.40
C ARG A 98 -0.38 1.07 0.44
N THR A 99 -1.19 0.16 0.97
CA THR A 99 -2.18 -0.59 0.20
C THR A 99 -3.48 -0.79 0.97
N ASN A 100 -4.48 -1.42 0.36
CA ASN A 100 -5.72 -1.84 1.02
C ASN A 100 -5.69 -3.35 1.28
N ILE A 101 -6.45 -3.84 2.26
CA ILE A 101 -6.59 -5.29 2.49
C ILE A 101 -7.17 -6.05 1.28
N SER A 102 -7.88 -5.36 0.39
CA SER A 102 -8.38 -5.89 -0.89
C SER A 102 -7.33 -5.85 -2.01
N THR A 103 -6.04 -5.83 -1.68
CA THR A 103 -4.96 -5.84 -2.65
C THR A 103 -3.94 -6.89 -2.24
N PHE A 104 -3.62 -7.80 -3.16
CA PHE A 104 -2.49 -8.72 -3.02
C PHE A 104 -1.27 -8.12 -3.74
N ILE A 105 -0.09 -8.28 -3.13
CA ILE A 105 1.17 -7.77 -3.67
C ILE A 105 2.07 -8.97 -3.97
N ASN A 106 2.54 -9.11 -5.20
CA ASN A 106 3.62 -10.05 -5.50
C ASN A 106 4.96 -9.43 -5.05
N ILE A 107 5.50 -9.94 -3.93
CA ILE A 107 6.71 -9.38 -3.30
C ILE A 107 7.95 -9.52 -4.18
N ASP A 108 8.09 -10.62 -4.92
CA ASP A 108 9.27 -10.85 -5.77
C ASP A 108 9.32 -9.84 -6.93
N LEU A 109 8.18 -9.61 -7.58
CA LEU A 109 8.08 -8.62 -8.66
C LEU A 109 8.20 -7.19 -8.10
N LEU A 110 7.64 -6.92 -6.91
CA LEU A 110 7.83 -5.64 -6.24
C LEU A 110 9.32 -5.38 -5.95
N GLY A 111 10.05 -6.37 -5.44
CA GLY A 111 11.49 -6.26 -5.19
C GLY A 111 12.29 -5.96 -6.46
N LYS A 112 12.00 -6.67 -7.57
CA LYS A 112 12.61 -6.41 -8.88
C LYS A 112 12.32 -5.00 -9.40
N PHE A 113 11.11 -4.50 -9.17
CA PHE A 113 10.74 -3.12 -9.52
C PHE A 113 11.51 -2.11 -8.66
N LEU A 114 11.51 -2.28 -7.33
CA LEU A 114 12.14 -1.36 -6.40
C LEU A 114 13.69 -1.33 -6.53
N ALA A 115 14.30 -2.37 -7.09
CA ALA A 115 15.71 -2.35 -7.44
C ALA A 115 16.07 -1.33 -8.55
N GLN A 116 15.08 -0.88 -9.33
CA GLN A 116 15.26 0.03 -10.47
C GLN A 116 14.88 1.49 -10.16
N VAL A 117 14.27 1.74 -9.00
CA VAL A 117 13.83 3.09 -8.60
C VAL A 117 14.83 3.70 -7.60
N PRO A 118 14.95 5.05 -7.54
CA PRO A 118 15.84 5.68 -6.57
C PRO A 118 15.40 5.36 -5.12
N PRO A 119 16.34 5.09 -4.20
CA PRO A 119 16.01 4.75 -2.81
C PRO A 119 15.52 5.94 -1.97
N SER A 120 15.63 7.15 -2.51
CA SER A 120 15.17 8.40 -1.89
C SER A 120 14.44 9.25 -2.93
N LYS A 121 13.67 10.22 -2.45
CA LYS A 121 12.90 11.14 -3.28
C LYS A 121 11.99 10.43 -4.30
N TYR A 122 11.33 9.36 -3.86
CA TYR A 122 10.47 8.54 -4.69
C TYR A 122 9.01 8.57 -4.21
N TYR A 123 8.11 8.84 -5.15
CA TYR A 123 6.66 8.72 -5.00
C TYR A 123 6.08 8.13 -6.30
N GLY A 124 5.40 6.99 -6.18
CA GLY A 124 4.82 6.27 -7.31
C GLY A 124 3.87 5.16 -6.87
N GLY A 125 3.48 4.26 -7.77
CA GLY A 125 2.65 3.11 -7.40
C GLY A 125 1.91 2.50 -8.60
N GLY A 126 0.89 1.68 -8.34
CA GLY A 126 0.28 0.85 -9.38
C GLY A 126 -0.49 1.62 -10.45
N HIS A 127 -1.08 2.76 -10.12
CA HIS A 127 -1.89 3.51 -11.08
C HIS A 127 -1.91 5.01 -10.77
N VAL A 128 -1.55 5.85 -11.73
CA VAL A 128 -1.77 7.30 -11.65
C VAL A 128 -3.17 7.60 -12.17
N LEU A 129 -3.93 8.36 -11.40
CA LEU A 129 -5.25 8.86 -11.77
C LEU A 129 -5.23 10.37 -11.80
N LYS A 130 -6.09 10.94 -12.63
CA LYS A 130 -6.46 12.35 -12.55
C LYS A 130 -7.83 12.45 -11.89
N CYS A 131 -7.92 13.14 -10.76
CA CYS A 131 -9.18 13.33 -10.06
C CYS A 131 -10.05 14.31 -10.87
N ASN A 132 -11.07 13.79 -11.55
CA ASN A 132 -12.02 14.58 -12.34
C ASN A 132 -13.44 14.47 -11.78
N TRP A 133 -13.56 14.13 -10.49
CA TRP A 133 -14.83 13.82 -9.83
C TRP A 133 -14.91 14.51 -8.47
N GLY A 134 -16.12 14.57 -7.91
CA GLY A 134 -16.39 15.23 -6.63
C GLY A 134 -16.88 16.67 -6.80
N LYS A 135 -17.55 17.18 -5.76
CA LYS A 135 -18.03 18.58 -5.70
C LYS A 135 -16.95 19.56 -5.27
N ASP A 136 -15.88 19.04 -4.67
CA ASP A 136 -14.78 19.85 -4.17
C ASP A 136 -13.82 20.20 -5.32
N LYS A 137 -13.84 21.48 -5.72
CA LYS A 137 -12.98 22.01 -6.78
C LYS A 137 -11.48 21.88 -6.44
N ARG A 138 -11.11 21.71 -5.16
CA ARG A 138 -9.72 21.46 -4.76
C ARG A 138 -9.21 20.14 -5.33
N MET A 139 -10.06 19.12 -5.46
CA MET A 139 -9.62 17.81 -5.95
C MET A 139 -9.51 17.78 -7.48
N TYR A 140 -10.25 18.64 -8.19
CA TYR A 140 -10.35 18.58 -9.64
C TYR A 140 -9.02 18.85 -10.36
N GLY A 141 -8.66 17.96 -11.28
CA GLY A 141 -7.45 18.01 -12.09
C GLY A 141 -6.16 17.59 -11.39
N VAL A 142 -6.22 17.17 -10.12
CA VAL A 142 -5.06 16.66 -9.38
C VAL A 142 -4.69 15.27 -9.90
N TYR A 143 -3.42 15.08 -10.27
CA TYR A 143 -2.86 13.75 -10.49
C TYR A 143 -2.43 13.14 -9.15
N TYR A 144 -2.72 11.87 -8.94
CA TYR A 144 -2.44 11.15 -7.71
C TYR A 144 -2.25 9.66 -7.98
N ILE A 145 -1.51 8.98 -7.11
CA ILE A 145 -1.42 7.52 -7.14
C ILE A 145 -2.64 6.93 -6.45
N GLN A 146 -3.36 6.03 -7.14
CA GLN A 146 -4.54 5.36 -6.63
C GLN A 146 -4.22 4.60 -5.33
N GLY A 147 -5.12 4.67 -4.35
CA GLY A 147 -4.98 3.98 -3.07
C GLY A 147 -4.89 2.44 -3.12
N THR A 148 -4.90 1.81 -4.29
CA THR A 148 -4.60 0.38 -4.43
C THR A 148 -3.16 0.06 -4.06
N SER A 149 -2.23 0.96 -4.38
CA SER A 149 -0.79 0.77 -4.14
C SER A 149 -0.07 2.09 -4.30
N ILE A 150 0.31 2.71 -3.17
CA ILE A 150 1.10 3.94 -3.14
C ILE A 150 2.45 3.60 -2.53
N ILE A 151 3.54 3.95 -3.21
CA ILE A 151 4.90 3.67 -2.83
C ILE A 151 5.60 4.99 -2.52
N PHE A 152 6.24 5.05 -1.36
CA PHE A 152 7.06 6.17 -0.91
C PHE A 152 8.46 5.65 -0.57
N SER A 153 9.51 6.41 -0.90
CA SER A 153 10.80 6.22 -0.24
C SER A 153 10.73 6.69 1.22
N LYS A 154 11.59 6.15 2.09
CA LYS A 154 11.59 6.45 3.53
C LYS A 154 11.67 7.95 3.83
N ASP A 155 12.52 8.70 3.13
CA ASP A 155 12.69 10.15 3.32
C ASP A 155 11.40 10.94 3.09
N ILE A 156 10.53 10.47 2.18
CA ILE A 156 9.22 11.07 1.94
C ILE A 156 8.24 10.72 3.06
N VAL A 157 8.29 9.51 3.59
CA VAL A 157 7.50 9.13 4.77
C VAL A 157 7.91 9.96 5.98
N GLU A 158 9.20 10.13 6.22
CA GLU A 158 9.74 10.96 7.32
C GLU A 158 9.28 12.41 7.20
N ASP A 159 9.36 13.01 6.01
CA ASP A 159 8.90 14.38 5.77
C ASP A 159 7.38 14.52 6.02
N MET A 160 6.58 13.60 5.49
CA MET A 160 5.12 13.58 5.69
C MET A 160 4.75 13.42 7.17
N CYS A 161 5.47 12.59 7.92
CA CYS A 161 5.26 12.40 9.35
C CYS A 161 5.66 13.63 10.17
N LYS A 162 6.72 14.33 9.76
CA LYS A 162 7.24 15.52 10.45
C LYS A 162 6.37 16.76 10.23
N TYR A 163 5.78 16.89 9.05
CA TYR A 163 4.95 18.04 8.66
C TYR A 163 3.54 17.62 8.30
N ASP A 164 2.94 16.78 9.15
CA ASP A 164 1.64 16.19 8.91
C ASP A 164 0.49 17.20 8.99
N ASP A 165 0.71 18.36 9.60
CA ASP A 165 -0.17 19.53 9.62
C ASP A 165 -0.43 20.11 8.22
N ARG A 166 0.41 19.77 7.24
CA ARG A 166 0.28 20.22 5.84
C ARG A 166 -0.71 19.40 5.02
N PHE A 167 -1.21 18.29 5.55
CA PHE A 167 -2.21 17.47 4.88
C PHE A 167 -3.61 18.08 4.93
N GLU A 168 -4.38 17.83 3.87
CA GLU A 168 -5.81 18.10 3.85
C GLU A 168 -6.55 16.81 4.29
N TYR A 169 -6.92 16.73 5.57
CA TYR A 169 -7.57 15.56 6.17
C TYR A 169 -9.08 15.46 5.87
N ASP A 170 -9.65 16.47 5.22
CA ASP A 170 -11.07 16.56 4.85
C ASP A 170 -11.35 16.04 3.43
N ILE A 171 -10.34 15.51 2.74
CA ILE A 171 -10.46 14.86 1.43
C ILE A 171 -9.97 13.41 1.49
N ILE A 172 -10.24 12.64 0.42
CA ILE A 172 -9.77 11.26 0.31
C ILE A 172 -8.23 11.20 0.35
N ASP A 173 -7.72 10.15 0.98
CA ASP A 173 -6.32 10.07 1.39
C ASP A 173 -5.35 10.03 0.21
N ASP A 174 -5.67 9.29 -0.84
CA ASP A 174 -4.81 9.14 -2.02
C ASP A 174 -4.65 10.45 -2.81
N VAL A 175 -5.73 11.23 -2.95
CA VAL A 175 -5.68 12.60 -3.49
C VAL A 175 -4.92 13.54 -2.55
N SER A 176 -5.09 13.42 -1.23
CA SER A 176 -4.36 14.24 -0.26
C SER A 176 -2.84 14.03 -0.35
N PHE A 177 -2.38 12.77 -0.47
CA PHE A 177 -0.98 12.46 -0.76
C PHE A 177 -0.51 13.08 -2.08
N GLY A 178 -1.28 12.95 -3.16
CA GLY A 178 -0.94 13.57 -4.45
C GLY A 178 -0.78 15.09 -4.36
N ARG A 179 -1.66 15.77 -3.61
CA ARG A 179 -1.57 17.22 -3.36
C ARG A 179 -0.36 17.58 -2.50
N TYR A 180 -0.09 16.83 -1.44
CA TYR A 180 1.09 17.03 -0.59
C TYR A 180 2.38 16.97 -1.43
N ILE A 181 2.57 15.89 -2.19
CA ILE A 181 3.78 15.68 -3.00
C ILE A 181 3.88 16.75 -4.08
N ARG A 182 2.79 17.08 -4.79
CA ARG A 182 2.81 18.16 -5.81
C ARG A 182 3.23 19.51 -5.24
N LYS A 183 2.77 19.84 -4.02
CA LYS A 183 2.99 21.15 -3.42
C LYS A 183 4.37 21.28 -2.77
N TYR A 184 4.82 20.26 -2.05
CA TYR A 184 6.03 20.33 -1.23
C TYR A 184 7.23 19.59 -1.85
N HIS A 185 6.99 18.74 -2.84
CA HIS A 185 8.01 17.97 -3.56
C HIS A 185 7.78 17.96 -5.08
N PRO A 186 7.68 19.15 -5.73
CA PRO A 186 7.30 19.25 -7.14
C PRO A 186 8.25 18.49 -8.08
N ASP A 187 9.55 18.44 -7.77
CA ASP A 187 10.52 17.69 -8.58
C ASP A 187 10.25 16.18 -8.56
N ILE A 188 9.80 15.65 -7.42
CA ILE A 188 9.43 14.23 -7.29
C ILE A 188 8.15 13.99 -8.09
N PHE A 189 7.15 14.85 -7.91
CA PHE A 189 5.87 14.75 -8.60
C PHE A 189 6.03 14.77 -10.13
N ASN A 190 6.85 15.67 -10.65
CA ASN A 190 7.11 15.78 -12.09
C ASN A 190 7.85 14.56 -12.65
N ASN A 191 8.59 13.83 -11.80
CA ASN A 191 9.28 12.61 -12.16
C ASN A 191 8.43 11.35 -12.00
N THR A 192 7.26 11.42 -11.35
CA THR A 192 6.38 10.26 -11.17
C THR A 192 6.06 9.60 -12.52
N ASP A 193 5.76 10.37 -13.57
CA ASP A 193 5.47 9.85 -14.91
C ASP A 193 6.64 9.08 -15.55
N LYS A 194 7.89 9.42 -15.21
CA LYS A 194 9.09 8.76 -15.76
C LYS A 194 9.17 7.30 -15.32
N TYR A 195 8.79 7.01 -14.08
CA TYR A 195 8.85 5.67 -13.50
C TYR A 195 7.58 4.86 -13.77
N MET A 196 6.48 5.52 -14.11
CA MET A 196 5.19 4.88 -14.39
C MET A 196 5.08 4.30 -15.81
N LYS A 197 5.95 4.70 -16.74
CA LYS A 197 6.01 4.12 -18.10
C LYS A 197 6.54 2.69 -18.13
N TYR A 198 7.05 2.18 -17.01
CA TYR A 198 7.41 0.78 -16.88
C TYR A 198 6.13 -0.03 -16.60
N ASN A 199 5.74 -0.88 -17.55
CA ASN A 199 4.69 -1.90 -17.45
C ASN A 199 4.84 -2.86 -16.23
N ALA A 200 5.87 -2.68 -15.40
CA ALA A 200 6.15 -3.51 -14.23
C ALA A 200 5.09 -3.37 -13.13
N LEU A 201 4.37 -2.23 -13.05
CA LEU A 201 3.36 -1.99 -12.02
C LEU A 201 1.92 -2.18 -12.54
N HIS A 202 1.65 -3.23 -13.32
CA HIS A 202 0.27 -3.51 -13.69
C HIS A 202 -0.58 -3.82 -12.44
N VAL A 203 -1.76 -3.20 -12.40
CA VAL A 203 -2.82 -3.50 -11.44
C VAL A 203 -3.86 -4.34 -12.16
N GLY A 204 -3.93 -5.64 -11.88
CA GLY A 204 -5.07 -6.45 -12.32
C GLY A 204 -6.34 -5.97 -11.62
N CYS A 205 -7.27 -5.31 -12.34
CA CYS A 205 -8.54 -4.83 -11.79
C CYS A 205 -9.72 -5.65 -12.31
N ASN A 206 -10.30 -6.48 -11.46
CA ASN A 206 -11.52 -7.25 -11.77
C ASN A 206 -12.78 -6.48 -11.40
N CYS A 207 -12.70 -5.16 -11.40
CA CYS A 207 -13.79 -4.28 -10.99
C CYS A 207 -15.03 -4.39 -11.90
N CYS A 208 -15.04 -5.19 -12.98
CA CYS A 208 -16.20 -5.29 -13.86
C CYS A 208 -16.52 -6.70 -14.36
N GLN A 209 -15.70 -7.73 -14.09
CA GLN A 209 -15.88 -9.06 -14.69
C GLN A 209 -15.54 -10.18 -13.70
N LYS A 210 -16.23 -11.33 -13.83
CA LYS A 210 -15.85 -12.57 -13.14
C LYS A 210 -14.36 -12.83 -13.47
N PRO A 211 -13.50 -13.11 -12.49
CA PRO A 211 -12.10 -13.43 -12.76
C PRO A 211 -12.02 -14.55 -13.79
N SER A 212 -11.39 -14.32 -14.93
CA SER A 212 -10.92 -15.43 -15.74
C SER A 212 -9.71 -16.05 -15.03
N GLU A 213 -9.51 -17.36 -15.19
CA GLU A 213 -8.30 -18.00 -14.67
C GLU A 213 -7.03 -17.36 -15.28
N ASP A 214 -7.15 -16.82 -16.50
CA ASP A 214 -6.10 -16.12 -17.24
C ASP A 214 -5.49 -14.90 -16.51
N GLU A 215 -6.24 -14.21 -15.65
CA GLU A 215 -5.70 -13.03 -14.93
C GLU A 215 -4.80 -13.39 -13.74
N ILE A 216 -4.97 -14.58 -13.15
CA ILE A 216 -4.02 -15.10 -12.16
C ILE A 216 -2.71 -15.50 -12.86
N GLU A 217 -2.78 -15.82 -14.16
CA GLU A 217 -1.61 -16.12 -15.00
C GLU A 217 -0.83 -14.87 -15.43
N GLN A 218 -1.44 -13.70 -15.42
CA GLN A 218 -0.71 -12.45 -15.68
C GLN A 218 0.13 -12.03 -14.47
N GLU A 219 1.45 -12.00 -14.64
CA GLU A 219 2.40 -11.56 -13.62
C GLU A 219 2.33 -10.05 -13.36
N CYS A 220 1.42 -9.64 -12.49
CA CYS A 220 1.29 -8.28 -11.99
C CYS A 220 2.02 -8.11 -10.65
N VAL A 221 2.51 -6.90 -10.35
CA VAL A 221 2.98 -6.56 -8.99
C VAL A 221 1.81 -6.41 -8.03
N PHE A 222 0.73 -5.76 -8.46
CA PHE A 222 -0.43 -5.48 -7.62
C PHE A 222 -1.69 -6.12 -8.20
N TYR A 223 -2.42 -6.89 -7.39
CA TYR A 223 -3.69 -7.49 -7.79
C TYR A 223 -4.81 -6.84 -6.98
N ARG A 224 -5.61 -5.98 -7.63
CA ARG A 224 -6.74 -5.33 -6.98
C ARG A 224 -7.92 -6.30 -6.93
N ASN A 225 -8.18 -6.81 -5.75
CA ASN A 225 -9.19 -7.82 -5.50
C ASN A 225 -10.41 -7.22 -4.80
N ARG A 226 -11.31 -6.66 -5.60
CA ARG A 226 -12.58 -6.11 -5.14
C ARG A 226 -13.65 -6.31 -6.20
N SER A 227 -14.38 -7.42 -6.11
CA SER A 227 -15.53 -7.69 -6.96
C SER A 227 -16.72 -6.78 -6.61
N TRP A 228 -17.53 -6.44 -7.61
CA TRP A 228 -18.82 -5.78 -7.39
C TRP A 228 -19.89 -6.87 -7.33
N GLY A 229 -20.48 -7.06 -6.14
CA GLY A 229 -21.60 -7.98 -5.93
C GLY A 229 -21.25 -9.38 -5.43
N ASP A 230 -20.01 -9.87 -5.59
CA ASP A 230 -19.59 -11.20 -5.11
C ASP A 230 -18.33 -11.14 -4.24
N ARG A 231 -18.44 -10.44 -3.10
CA ARG A 231 -17.32 -10.27 -2.17
C ARG A 231 -16.74 -11.59 -1.63
N PRO A 232 -17.50 -12.68 -1.44
CA PRO A 232 -16.92 -13.98 -1.08
C PRO A 232 -15.89 -14.50 -2.09
N ALA A 233 -16.06 -14.25 -3.40
CA ALA A 233 -15.06 -14.62 -4.40
C ALA A 233 -13.71 -13.93 -4.20
N ASP A 234 -13.68 -12.75 -3.56
CA ASP A 234 -12.42 -12.09 -3.21
C ASP A 234 -11.55 -12.99 -2.31
N ILE A 235 -12.16 -13.72 -1.36
CA ILE A 235 -11.43 -14.60 -0.43
C ILE A 235 -10.74 -15.72 -1.20
N VAL A 236 -11.49 -16.37 -2.09
CA VAL A 236 -10.99 -17.47 -2.93
C VAL A 236 -9.84 -17.00 -3.83
N LYS A 237 -9.94 -15.78 -4.40
CA LYS A 237 -8.90 -15.23 -5.26
C LYS A 237 -7.61 -14.93 -4.48
N ILE A 238 -7.70 -14.29 -3.32
CA ILE A 238 -6.50 -14.05 -2.49
C ILE A 238 -5.87 -15.36 -2.03
N ASP A 239 -6.67 -16.35 -1.63
CA ASP A 239 -6.15 -17.67 -1.27
C ASP A 239 -5.40 -18.34 -2.43
N LYS A 240 -5.97 -18.31 -3.65
CA LYS A 240 -5.29 -18.79 -4.86
C LYS A 240 -3.98 -18.06 -5.14
N LEU A 241 -3.96 -16.72 -5.04
CA LEU A 241 -2.75 -15.91 -5.24
C LEU A 241 -1.68 -16.22 -4.19
N CYS A 242 -2.05 -16.31 -2.91
CA CYS A 242 -1.12 -16.71 -1.85
C CYS A 242 -0.53 -18.10 -2.15
N LYS A 243 -1.36 -19.10 -2.51
CA LYS A 243 -0.88 -20.46 -2.82
C LYS A 243 0.06 -20.49 -4.02
N LYS A 244 -0.30 -19.80 -5.12
CA LYS A 244 0.52 -19.71 -6.32
C LYS A 244 1.91 -19.16 -6.00
N PHE A 245 1.97 -17.97 -5.40
CA PHE A 245 3.26 -17.31 -5.18
C PHE A 245 4.06 -17.89 -4.01
N LEU A 246 3.42 -18.61 -3.07
CA LEU A 246 4.16 -19.40 -2.06
C LEU A 246 4.76 -20.69 -2.63
N SER A 247 4.13 -21.32 -3.62
CA SER A 247 4.67 -22.54 -4.23
C SER A 247 5.89 -22.28 -5.13
N ILE A 248 6.06 -21.03 -5.58
CA ILE A 248 7.11 -20.62 -6.52
C ILE A 248 8.35 -20.12 -5.78
N SER A 249 8.22 -19.51 -4.60
CA SER A 249 9.37 -19.08 -3.81
C SER A 249 10.17 -20.31 -3.38
N PRO A 250 11.36 -20.58 -3.98
CA PRO A 250 12.24 -21.61 -3.48
C PRO A 250 12.60 -21.21 -2.05
N ASN A 251 12.80 -22.18 -1.17
CA ASN A 251 13.32 -21.92 0.18
C ASN A 251 14.56 -21.01 0.09
N ASN A 252 14.38 -19.70 0.34
CA ASN A 252 15.47 -18.78 0.61
C ASN A 252 15.87 -19.06 2.06
N SER A 253 16.51 -20.22 2.24
CA SER A 253 17.32 -20.59 3.40
C SER A 253 18.68 -19.92 3.30
#